data_AF-K4R954-F1
#
_entry.id   AF-K4R954-F1
#
_cell.length_a   1.000
_cell.length_b   1.000
_cell.length_c   1.000
_cell.angle_alpha   90.00
_cell.angle_beta   90.00
_cell.angle_gamma   90.00
#
_symmetry.space_group_name_H-M   'P 1'
#
loop_
_entity.id
_entity.type
_entity.pdbx_description
1 polymer ?
#
loop_
_entity_poly.entity_id
_entity_poly.type
_entity_poly.pdbx_seq_one_letter_code
_entity_poly.pdbx_strand_id
1 'polypeptide(L)'
;MPASHLDRAVGAVIGSAVGDALGAPFEFGPEGAFSARFPSPGEGGEMCGGGGWDPGEATDDTQMAVLIAESLLECEGLELPDVFRRFQRWAAADPKDIGLQTEAVLSSGDP
;
A
#
# COMPACT_ATOMS: atom_id res chain seq x y z
N MET A 1 0.15 -12.61 27.69
CA MET A 1 -0.99 -11.68 27.64
C MET A 1 -1.41 -11.58 26.17
N PRO A 2 -2.70 -11.67 25.83
CA PRO A 2 -3.15 -11.41 24.47
C PRO A 2 -2.86 -9.95 24.09
N ALA A 3 -2.52 -9.71 22.82
CA ALA A 3 -2.32 -8.37 22.27
C ALA A 3 -3.55 -7.49 22.53
N SER A 4 -3.34 -6.25 22.96
CA SER A 4 -4.40 -5.28 23.16
C SER A 4 -5.11 -4.93 21.85
N HIS A 5 -6.29 -4.31 21.91
CA HIS A 5 -6.94 -3.81 20.69
C HIS A 5 -6.06 -2.80 19.94
N LEU A 6 -5.30 -1.97 20.68
CA LEU A 6 -4.36 -1.03 20.09
C LEU A 6 -3.22 -1.75 19.36
N ASP A 7 -2.61 -2.76 19.99
CA ASP A 7 -1.53 -3.53 19.36
C ASP A 7 -2.00 -4.20 18.06
N ARG A 8 -3.25 -4.68 18.04
CA ARG A 8 -3.86 -5.29 16.85
C ARG A 8 -4.13 -4.26 15.76
N ALA A 9 -4.62 -3.07 16.12
CA ALA A 9 -4.87 -1.99 15.17
C ALA A 9 -3.56 -1.50 14.54
N VAL A 10 -2.54 -1.25 15.37
CA VAL A 10 -1.20 -0.87 14.91
C VAL A 10 -0.60 -1.97 14.03
N GLY A 11 -0.70 -3.22 14.46
CA GLY A 11 -0.23 -4.38 13.70
C GLY A 11 -0.94 -4.55 12.36
N ALA A 12 -2.23 -4.21 12.26
CA ALA A 12 -2.96 -4.26 10.99
C ALA A 12 -2.45 -3.19 10.00
N VAL A 13 -2.25 -1.95 10.46
CA VAL A 13 -1.74 -0.87 9.60
C VAL A 13 -0.30 -1.15 9.15
N ILE A 14 0.59 -1.44 10.10
CA ILE A 14 2.00 -1.72 9.79
C ILE A 14 2.13 -3.01 8.99
N GLY A 15 1.37 -4.05 9.34
CA GLY A 15 1.38 -5.34 8.65
C GLY A 15 0.92 -5.22 7.19
N SER A 16 -0.07 -4.36 6.91
CA SER A 16 -0.49 -4.06 5.54
C SER A 16 0.65 -3.47 4.72
N ALA A 17 1.33 -2.44 5.25
CA ALA A 17 2.45 -1.79 4.58
C ALA A 17 3.67 -2.72 4.40
N VAL A 18 3.93 -3.57 5.40
CA VAL A 18 4.95 -4.62 5.31
C VAL A 18 4.61 -5.63 4.22
N GLY A 19 3.35 -6.05 4.12
CA GLY A 19 2.89 -6.99 3.10
C GLY A 19 3.01 -6.44 1.69
N ASP A 20 2.60 -5.18 1.50
CA ASP A 20 2.77 -4.40 0.27
C ASP A 20 4.25 -4.39 -0.16
N ALA A 21 5.14 -3.79 0.65
CA ALA A 21 6.55 -3.64 0.29
C ALA A 21 7.29 -4.99 0.08
N LEU A 22 6.85 -6.05 0.77
CA LEU A 22 7.37 -7.41 0.59
C LEU A 22 6.90 -8.02 -0.73
N GLY A 23 5.66 -7.77 -1.12
CA GLY A 23 5.01 -8.34 -2.30
C GLY A 23 5.36 -7.63 -3.60
N ALA A 24 5.58 -6.31 -3.56
CA ALA A 24 5.76 -5.47 -4.75
C ALA A 24 6.82 -6.00 -5.75
N PRO A 25 8.01 -6.50 -5.33
CA PRO A 25 8.99 -7.04 -6.27
C PRO A 25 8.59 -8.33 -6.99
N PHE A 26 7.53 -8.99 -6.52
CA PHE A 26 7.05 -10.28 -7.00
C PHE A 26 5.71 -10.18 -7.74
N GLU A 27 5.15 -8.98 -7.86
CA GLU A 27 3.94 -8.75 -8.62
C GLU A 27 4.12 -9.19 -10.08
N PHE A 28 3.06 -9.79 -10.65
CA PHE A 28 3.07 -10.42 -11.99
C PHE A 28 4.07 -11.58 -12.18
N GLY A 29 4.78 -11.97 -11.13
CA GLY A 29 5.69 -13.12 -11.12
C GLY A 29 4.97 -14.46 -11.02
N PRO A 30 5.68 -15.57 -11.23
CA PRO A 30 5.13 -16.90 -11.04
C PRO A 30 4.82 -17.16 -9.56
N GLU A 31 3.78 -17.95 -9.31
CA GLU A 31 3.47 -18.44 -7.97
C GLU A 31 4.70 -19.10 -7.32
N GLY A 32 4.93 -18.79 -6.04
CA GLY A 32 6.05 -19.34 -5.27
C GLY A 32 7.40 -18.67 -5.53
N ALA A 33 7.48 -17.63 -6.37
CA ALA A 33 8.73 -16.89 -6.61
C ALA A 33 9.38 -16.37 -5.32
N PHE A 34 8.57 -15.85 -4.39
CA PHE A 34 9.03 -15.41 -3.07
C PHE A 34 9.69 -16.57 -2.30
N SER A 35 8.97 -17.67 -2.09
CA SER A 35 9.44 -18.82 -1.30
C SER A 35 10.63 -19.55 -1.95
N ALA A 36 10.72 -19.53 -3.28
CA ALA A 36 11.87 -20.09 -3.99
C ALA A 36 13.14 -19.25 -3.76
N ARG A 37 13.00 -17.92 -3.66
CA ARG A 37 14.10 -17.00 -3.38
C ARG A 37 14.47 -16.97 -1.91
N PHE A 38 13.47 -17.02 -1.02
CA PHE A 38 13.60 -16.96 0.44
C PHE A 38 13.00 -18.23 1.06
N PRO A 39 13.72 -19.36 1.03
CA PRO A 39 13.20 -20.66 1.48
C PRO A 39 13.06 -20.76 3.00
N SER A 40 13.66 -19.85 3.76
CA SER A 40 13.55 -19.77 5.22
C SER A 40 13.24 -18.32 5.62
N PRO A 41 12.20 -18.08 6.45
CA PRO A 41 11.84 -16.73 6.85
C PRO A 41 12.81 -16.19 7.91
N GLY A 42 13.04 -14.87 7.90
CA GLY A 42 13.78 -14.19 8.95
C GLY A 42 15.30 -14.28 8.80
N GLU A 43 15.79 -14.72 7.64
CA GLU A 43 17.21 -14.65 7.29
C GLU A 43 17.63 -13.23 6.88
N GLY A 44 16.64 -12.35 6.63
CA GLY A 44 16.87 -10.96 6.27
C GLY A 44 17.03 -10.77 4.76
N GLY A 45 16.73 -9.55 4.30
CA GLY A 45 16.82 -9.18 2.89
C GLY A 45 15.58 -9.53 2.06
N GLU A 46 14.48 -9.97 2.68
CA GLU A 46 13.24 -10.30 1.97
C GLU A 46 12.56 -9.06 1.36
N MET A 47 12.69 -7.90 1.99
CA MET A 47 12.32 -6.59 1.42
C MET A 47 13.38 -6.10 0.44
N CYS A 48 13.70 -6.90 -0.58
CA CYS A 48 14.85 -6.68 -1.44
C CYS A 48 14.67 -5.59 -2.52
N GLY A 49 13.44 -5.10 -2.72
CA GLY A 49 13.10 -4.32 -3.92
C GLY A 49 13.18 -5.17 -5.20
N GLY A 50 13.02 -4.54 -6.36
CA GLY A 50 12.93 -5.18 -7.67
C GLY A 50 11.72 -4.71 -8.46
N GLY A 51 11.69 -4.95 -9.77
CA GLY A 51 10.55 -4.53 -10.62
C GLY A 51 10.36 -3.01 -10.75
N GLY A 52 11.35 -2.20 -10.35
CA GLY A 52 11.24 -0.73 -10.30
C GLY A 52 11.11 -0.15 -8.88
N TRP A 53 10.97 -1.01 -7.87
CA TRP A 53 10.86 -0.64 -6.46
C TRP A 53 12.20 -0.70 -5.73
N ASP A 54 12.43 0.29 -4.87
CA ASP A 54 13.54 0.29 -3.92
C ASP A 54 13.28 -0.70 -2.75
N PRO A 55 14.32 -1.17 -2.06
CA PRO A 55 14.16 -2.02 -0.88
C PRO A 55 13.24 -1.40 0.18
N GLY A 56 12.10 -2.06 0.46
CA GLY A 56 11.12 -1.61 1.45
C GLY A 56 10.23 -0.45 1.01
N GLU A 57 10.30 -0.06 -0.27
CA GLU A 57 9.38 0.92 -0.85
C GLU A 57 7.96 0.35 -0.92
N ALA A 58 6.98 1.18 -0.58
CA ALA A 58 5.57 0.81 -0.60
C ALA A 58 4.87 1.33 -1.87
N THR A 59 3.87 0.61 -2.37
CA THR A 59 3.14 0.92 -3.62
C THR A 59 1.90 1.77 -3.37
N ASP A 60 1.02 1.85 -4.37
CA ASP A 60 -0.28 2.49 -4.30
C ASP A 60 -1.14 1.97 -3.13
N ASP A 61 -1.07 0.67 -2.79
CA ASP A 61 -1.76 0.09 -1.63
C ASP A 61 -1.52 0.91 -0.34
N THR A 62 -0.26 1.08 0.06
CA THR A 62 0.07 1.86 1.27
C THR A 62 -0.12 3.35 1.06
N GLN A 63 0.25 3.89 -0.11
CA GLN A 63 0.14 5.33 -0.37
C GLN A 63 -1.32 5.80 -0.28
N MET A 64 -2.25 5.06 -0.87
CA MET A 64 -3.68 5.35 -0.80
C MET A 64 -4.25 5.11 0.61
N ALA A 65 -3.81 4.06 1.31
CA ALA A 65 -4.23 3.81 2.69
C ALA A 65 -3.84 4.96 3.64
N VAL A 66 -2.64 5.54 3.47
CA VAL A 66 -2.18 6.71 4.23
C VAL A 66 -3.10 7.91 3.97
N LEU A 67 -3.49 8.17 2.72
CA LEU A 67 -4.39 9.28 2.39
C LEU A 67 -5.78 9.13 3.03
N ILE A 68 -6.29 7.90 3.16
CA ILE A 68 -7.52 7.62 3.92
C ILE A 68 -7.30 7.94 5.40
N ALA A 69 -6.19 7.48 5.99
CA ALA A 69 -5.89 7.71 7.40
C ALA A 69 -5.75 9.21 7.72
N GLU A 70 -5.04 9.97 6.88
CA GLU A 70 -4.93 11.42 7.03
C GLU A 70 -6.29 12.11 6.92
N SER A 71 -7.13 11.71 5.95
CA SER A 71 -8.50 12.23 5.82
C SER A 71 -9.33 11.98 7.08
N LEU A 72 -9.31 10.75 7.62
CA LEU A 72 -10.02 10.41 8.85
C LEU A 72 -9.58 11.25 10.05
N LEU A 73 -8.27 11.52 10.16
CA LEU A 73 -7.70 12.33 11.24
C LEU A 73 -8.05 13.82 11.10
N GLU A 74 -7.94 14.38 9.89
CA GLU A 74 -8.19 15.80 9.63
C GLU A 74 -9.68 16.17 9.63
N CYS A 75 -10.54 15.25 9.15
CA CYS A 75 -11.98 15.45 9.08
C CYS A 75 -12.73 14.95 10.32
N GLU A 76 -12.04 14.34 11.29
CA GLU A 76 -12.61 13.71 12.48
C GLU A 76 -13.72 12.68 12.15
N GLY A 77 -13.62 12.03 10.98
CA GLY A 77 -14.65 11.16 10.43
C GLY A 77 -14.43 10.82 8.97
N LEU A 78 -15.31 9.98 8.41
CA LEU A 78 -15.26 9.58 7.00
C LEU A 78 -15.93 10.64 6.12
N GLU A 79 -15.11 11.39 5.39
CA GLU A 79 -15.55 12.37 4.39
C GLU A 79 -15.15 11.90 2.98
N LEU A 80 -16.07 11.19 2.31
CA LEU A 80 -15.80 10.59 1.00
C LEU A 80 -15.29 11.59 -0.06
N PRO A 81 -15.84 12.82 -0.18
CA PRO A 81 -15.31 13.79 -1.15
C PRO A 81 -13.86 14.22 -0.84
N ASP A 82 -13.46 14.24 0.43
CA ASP A 82 -12.09 14.57 0.84
C ASP A 82 -11.11 13.47 0.42
N VAL A 83 -11.46 12.21 0.69
CA VAL A 83 -10.69 11.04 0.27
C VAL A 83 -10.53 11.02 -1.25
N PHE A 84 -11.61 11.21 -2.00
CA PHE A 84 -11.57 11.21 -3.47
C PHE A 84 -10.64 12.29 -4.01
N ARG A 85 -10.72 13.51 -3.48
CA ARG A 85 -9.82 14.62 -3.86
C ARG A 85 -8.36 14.36 -3.48
N ARG A 86 -8.08 13.64 -2.39
CA ARG A 86 -6.71 13.20 -2.06
C ARG A 86 -6.20 12.21 -3.10
N PHE A 87 -7.00 11.22 -3.47
CA PHE A 87 -6.65 10.25 -4.51
C PHE A 87 -6.43 10.91 -5.86
N GLN A 88 -7.29 11.86 -6.28
CA GLN A 88 -7.08 12.60 -7.53
C GLN A 88 -5.76 13.39 -7.53
N ARG A 89 -5.42 14.06 -6.42
CA ARG A 89 -4.14 14.76 -6.29
C ARG A 89 -2.95 13.81 -6.34
N TRP A 90 -3.06 12.63 -5.72
CA TRP A 90 -2.04 11.59 -5.77
C TRP A 90 -1.87 11.02 -7.19
N ALA A 91 -2.96 10.65 -7.87
CA ALA A 91 -2.91 10.18 -9.25
C ALA A 91 -2.32 11.23 -10.21
N ALA A 92 -2.68 12.51 -10.03
CA ALA A 92 -2.11 13.61 -10.81
C ALA A 92 -0.61 13.86 -10.54
N ALA A 93 -0.06 13.30 -9.46
CA ALA A 93 1.37 13.35 -9.15
C ALA A 93 2.18 12.23 -9.84
N ASP A 94 1.55 11.45 -10.74
CA ASP A 94 2.17 10.39 -11.53
C ASP A 94 2.88 9.35 -10.65
N PRO A 95 2.13 8.62 -9.80
CA PRO A 95 2.72 7.61 -8.92
C PRO A 95 3.38 6.51 -9.74
N LYS A 96 4.39 5.83 -9.17
CA LYS A 96 5.10 4.73 -9.85
C LYS A 96 4.18 3.62 -10.30
N ASP A 97 3.09 3.41 -9.57
CA ASP A 97 2.07 2.43 -9.88
C ASP A 97 0.69 2.95 -9.51
N ILE A 98 -0.30 2.55 -10.31
CA ILE A 98 -1.71 2.81 -10.13
C ILE A 98 -2.50 1.80 -10.96
N GLY A 99 -3.41 1.07 -10.32
CA GLY A 99 -4.29 0.14 -11.04
C GLY A 99 -5.15 0.84 -12.11
N LEU A 100 -5.29 0.22 -13.29
CA LEU A 100 -6.02 0.80 -14.44
C LEU A 100 -7.44 1.27 -14.11
N GLN A 101 -8.16 0.52 -13.28
CA GLN A 101 -9.52 0.90 -12.88
C GLN A 101 -9.51 2.11 -11.95
N THR A 102 -8.54 2.18 -11.03
CA THR A 102 -8.35 3.31 -10.12
C THR A 102 -8.01 4.56 -10.91
N GLU A 103 -7.06 4.47 -11.83
CA GLU A 103 -6.70 5.57 -12.74
C GLU A 103 -7.92 6.07 -13.52
N ALA A 104 -8.63 5.16 -14.18
CA ALA A 104 -9.79 5.51 -15.00
C ALA A 104 -10.88 6.26 -14.22
N VAL A 105 -11.15 5.85 -12.98
CA VAL A 105 -12.12 6.53 -12.11
C VAL A 105 -11.60 7.90 -11.67
N LEU A 106 -10.34 7.99 -11.24
CA LEU A 106 -9.78 9.25 -10.74
C LEU A 106 -9.60 10.29 -11.85
N SER A 107 -9.43 9.84 -13.10
CA SER A 107 -9.30 10.69 -14.30
C SER A 107 -10.59 10.91 -15.07
N SER A 108 -11.74 10.32 -14.68
CA SER A 108 -12.96 10.36 -15.49
C SER A 108 -13.58 11.77 -15.58
N GLY A 109 -13.24 12.65 -14.64
CA GLY A 109 -13.89 13.95 -14.49
C GLY A 109 -15.25 13.89 -13.82
N ASP A 110 -15.67 12.70 -13.36
CA ASP A 110 -16.86 12.54 -12.53
C ASP A 110 -16.62 13.09 -11.12
N PRO A 111 -17.69 13.62 -10.46
CA PRO A 111 -17.60 14.18 -9.11
C PRO A 111 -17.39 13.13 -8.02
#